data_AF-A0A963KSJ3-F1
#
_entry.id   AF-A0A963KSJ3-F1
#
_cell.length_a   1.000
_cell.length_b   1.000
_cell.length_c   1.000
_cell.angle_alpha   90.00
_cell.angle_beta   90.00
_cell.angle_gamma   90.00
#
_symmetry.space_group_name_H-M   'P 1'
#
loop_
_entity.id
_entity.type
_entity.pdbx_description
1 polymer ?
#
loop_
_entity_poly.entity_id
_entity_poly.type
_entity_poly.pdbx_seq_one_letter_code
_entity_poly.pdbx_strand_id
1 'polypeptide(L)'
;LAHARGSALPPGIILLGSPVDTRQAAGPLQHWLDLLPEGSLESQLAAVTPERYRGAGRKVYPGFYQLMTYAATNPGSYLETQAGLWSELLSGVSGPYERMHSDLHHLLDLPAELYGDMIERILRNAELASGDMRVAGVTIDPSRLGSVPILSIEARQDELVGCGQTHAVHKLVAGGALPDGGLAPGSVAVDVDGGHETLFCGPDLNRKVSPHIAAFIAGRGSG
;
A
#
# COMPACT_ATOMS: atom_id res chain seq x y z
N LEU A 1 -12.28 -5.22 13.86
CA LEU A 1 -13.75 -5.41 13.76
C LEU A 1 -14.21 -6.85 14.00
N ALA A 2 -13.66 -7.86 13.32
CA ALA A 2 -14.04 -9.27 13.54
C ALA A 2 -13.82 -9.73 14.99
N HIS A 3 -12.66 -9.42 15.59
CA HIS A 3 -12.39 -9.72 17.00
C HIS A 3 -13.33 -8.98 17.97
N ALA A 4 -13.68 -7.72 17.69
CA ALA A 4 -14.68 -6.98 18.47
C ALA A 4 -16.08 -7.63 18.40
N ARG A 5 -16.31 -8.52 17.43
CA ARG A 5 -17.52 -9.33 17.26
C ARG A 5 -17.34 -10.79 17.70
N GLY A 6 -16.27 -11.11 18.42
CA GLY A 6 -16.00 -12.46 18.96
C GLY A 6 -15.46 -13.47 17.95
N SER A 7 -15.02 -13.04 16.75
CA SER A 7 -14.36 -13.93 15.79
C SER A 7 -12.94 -14.28 16.22
N ALA A 8 -12.49 -15.48 15.86
CA ALA A 8 -11.11 -15.93 16.07
C ALA A 8 -10.11 -14.95 15.42
N LEU A 9 -8.94 -14.80 16.05
CA LEU A 9 -7.84 -14.04 15.51
C LEU A 9 -7.20 -14.81 14.33
N PRO A 10 -6.67 -14.10 13.31
CA PRO A 10 -5.95 -14.77 12.24
C PRO A 10 -4.65 -15.41 12.77
N PRO A 11 -4.16 -16.48 12.14
CA PRO A 11 -2.89 -17.12 12.53
C PRO A 11 -1.68 -16.22 12.29
N GLY A 12 -1.85 -15.15 11.50
CA GLY A 12 -0.86 -14.12 11.31
C GLY A 12 -1.28 -13.07 10.30
N ILE A 13 -0.50 -11.99 10.22
CA ILE A 13 -0.71 -10.87 9.31
C ILE A 13 0.56 -10.64 8.50
N ILE A 14 0.42 -10.34 7.21
CA ILE A 14 1.51 -9.89 6.34
C ILE A 14 1.16 -8.49 5.86
N LEU A 15 2.07 -7.54 6.06
CA LEU A 15 1.98 -6.16 5.57
C LEU A 15 3.18 -5.90 4.66
N LEU A 16 2.90 -5.37 3.48
CA LEU A 16 3.90 -4.99 2.49
C LEU A 16 3.72 -3.51 2.22
N GLY A 17 4.75 -2.68 2.42
CA GLY A 17 4.74 -1.26 2.08
C GLY A 17 3.43 -0.55 2.45
N SER A 18 2.99 -0.73 3.70
CA SER A 18 1.69 -0.25 4.18
C SER A 18 1.91 0.98 5.07
N PRO A 19 1.24 2.12 4.82
CA PRO A 19 1.42 3.35 5.59
C PRO A 19 0.73 3.27 6.96
N VAL A 20 1.23 2.42 7.86
CA VAL A 20 0.60 2.18 9.18
C VAL A 20 0.77 3.39 10.09
N ASP A 21 1.94 4.04 10.06
CA ASP A 21 2.19 5.30 10.76
C ASP A 21 2.94 6.29 9.87
N THR A 22 2.21 7.14 9.14
CA THR A 22 2.78 8.13 8.20
C THR A 22 3.52 9.28 8.87
N ARG A 23 3.47 9.39 10.20
CA ARG A 23 4.28 10.36 10.96
C ARG A 23 5.77 9.96 10.96
N GLN A 24 6.07 8.71 10.61
CA GLN A 24 7.43 8.23 10.42
C GLN A 24 7.92 8.51 9.01
N ALA A 25 9.07 9.18 8.90
CA ALA A 25 9.79 9.42 7.64
C ALA A 25 8.87 9.78 6.46
N ALA A 26 8.18 10.93 6.55
CA ALA A 26 7.30 11.40 5.50
C ALA A 26 8.03 11.45 4.14
N GLY A 27 7.46 10.77 3.14
CA GLY A 27 8.00 10.69 1.78
C GLY A 27 7.50 11.83 0.88
N PRO A 28 7.98 11.88 -0.38
CA PRO A 28 7.58 12.87 -1.37
C PRO A 28 6.05 12.96 -1.56
N LEU A 29 5.35 11.81 -1.55
CA LEU A 29 3.89 11.78 -1.69
C LEU A 29 3.20 12.53 -0.54
N GLN A 30 3.60 12.28 0.71
CA GLN A 30 3.00 12.93 1.87
C GLN A 30 3.23 14.45 1.83
N HIS A 31 4.45 14.87 1.45
CA HIS A 31 4.74 16.30 1.30
C HIS A 31 3.90 16.96 0.20
N TRP A 32 3.64 16.26 -0.90
CA TRP A 32 2.76 16.76 -1.96
C TRP A 32 1.31 16.87 -1.48
N LEU A 33 0.83 15.91 -0.70
CA LEU A 33 -0.51 15.95 -0.11
C LEU A 33 -0.67 17.14 0.84
N ASP A 34 0.34 17.47 1.66
CA ASP A 34 0.31 18.63 2.57
C ASP A 34 0.07 19.97 1.85
N LEU A 35 0.39 20.06 0.56
CA LEU A 35 0.13 21.26 -0.26
C LEU A 35 -1.32 21.38 -0.73
N LEU A 36 -2.10 20.29 -0.70
CA LEU A 36 -3.49 20.30 -1.10
C LEU A 36 -4.38 20.71 0.08
N PRO A 37 -5.36 21.63 -0.09
CA PRO A 37 -6.31 21.97 0.95
C PRO A 37 -7.13 20.75 1.41
N GLU A 38 -7.46 20.69 2.70
CA GLU A 38 -8.30 19.64 3.28
C GLU A 38 -9.67 19.58 2.56
N GLY A 39 -10.17 18.37 2.30
CA GLY A 39 -11.47 18.15 1.64
C GLY A 39 -11.51 18.52 0.16
N SER A 40 -10.41 19.00 -0.43
CA SER A 40 -10.36 19.39 -1.84
C SER A 40 -10.22 18.22 -2.80
N LEU A 41 -9.76 17.07 -2.29
CA LEU A 41 -9.40 15.91 -3.08
C LEU A 41 -10.58 15.27 -3.82
N GLU A 42 -11.73 15.13 -3.15
CA GLU A 42 -12.93 14.58 -3.80
C GLU A 42 -13.46 15.52 -4.90
N SER A 43 -13.25 16.83 -4.75
CA SER A 43 -13.67 17.81 -5.77
C SER A 43 -12.70 17.90 -6.96
N GLN A 44 -11.41 17.62 -6.73
CA GLN A 44 -10.35 17.78 -7.74
C GLN A 44 -10.01 16.50 -8.48
N LEU A 45 -10.13 15.33 -7.82
CA LEU A 45 -9.66 14.05 -8.34
C LEU A 45 -10.80 13.05 -8.63
N ALA A 46 -12.07 13.44 -8.46
CA ALA A 46 -13.20 12.58 -8.81
C ALA A 46 -13.72 12.84 -10.23
N ALA A 47 -13.96 11.75 -10.97
CA ALA A 47 -14.74 11.75 -12.20
C ALA A 47 -16.09 11.06 -11.97
N VAL A 48 -17.08 11.37 -12.82
CA VAL A 48 -18.39 10.71 -12.79
C VAL A 48 -18.41 9.57 -13.80
N THR A 49 -18.81 8.38 -13.35
CA THR A 49 -18.95 7.21 -14.22
C THR A 49 -20.01 7.46 -15.31
N PRO A 50 -19.67 7.29 -16.61
CA PRO A 50 -20.60 7.50 -17.72
C PRO A 50 -21.81 6.54 -17.74
N GLU A 51 -22.91 6.98 -18.35
CA GLU A 51 -24.19 6.26 -18.42
C GLU A 51 -24.10 4.84 -19.03
N ARG A 52 -23.13 4.62 -19.92
CA ARG A 52 -22.94 3.32 -20.60
C ARG A 52 -22.48 2.19 -19.67
N TYR A 53 -22.06 2.50 -18.44
CA TYR A 53 -21.56 1.51 -17.47
C TYR A 53 -22.55 1.27 -16.33
N ARG A 54 -22.51 0.08 -15.73
CA ARG A 54 -23.39 -0.31 -14.62
C ARG A 54 -23.26 0.58 -13.38
N GLY A 55 -22.14 1.30 -13.22
CA GLY A 55 -21.88 2.24 -12.13
C GLY A 55 -22.23 3.69 -12.45
N ALA A 56 -23.00 3.96 -13.50
CA ALA A 56 -23.35 5.30 -13.96
C ALA A 56 -23.72 6.28 -12.82
N GLY A 57 -23.17 7.50 -12.89
CA GLY A 57 -23.43 8.55 -11.91
C GLY A 57 -22.60 8.47 -10.62
N ARG A 58 -21.91 7.35 -10.36
CA ARG A 58 -20.99 7.26 -9.22
C ARG A 58 -19.76 8.14 -9.42
N LYS A 59 -19.28 8.75 -8.35
CA LYS A 59 -17.97 9.42 -8.33
C LYS A 59 -16.87 8.39 -8.11
N VAL A 60 -15.82 8.46 -8.92
CA VAL A 60 -14.66 7.57 -8.83
C VAL A 60 -13.37 8.38 -8.93
N TYR A 61 -12.32 7.93 -8.25
CA TYR A 61 -10.95 8.28 -8.55
C TYR A 61 -10.48 7.41 -9.74
N PRO A 62 -10.28 7.99 -10.94
CA PRO A 62 -9.96 7.22 -12.13
C PRO A 62 -8.60 6.54 -12.04
N GLY A 63 -8.50 5.31 -12.55
CA GLY A 63 -7.22 4.61 -12.69
C GLY A 63 -6.23 5.42 -13.54
N PHE A 64 -6.72 6.21 -14.49
CA PHE A 64 -5.88 7.13 -15.27
C PHE A 64 -5.07 8.10 -14.41
N TYR A 65 -5.62 8.61 -13.30
CA TYR A 65 -4.85 9.50 -12.41
C TYR A 65 -3.73 8.75 -11.68
N GLN A 66 -3.91 7.45 -11.38
CA GLN A 66 -2.85 6.60 -10.85
C GLN A 66 -1.71 6.46 -11.85
N LEU A 67 -2.03 6.16 -13.12
CA LEU A 67 -1.04 6.06 -14.20
C LEU A 67 -0.28 7.38 -14.39
N MET A 68 -0.99 8.51 -14.44
CA MET A 68 -0.38 9.82 -14.61
C MET A 68 0.52 10.19 -13.44
N THR A 69 0.12 9.83 -12.22
CA THR A 69 0.95 10.04 -11.03
C THR A 69 2.23 9.22 -11.12
N TYR A 70 2.13 7.94 -11.47
CA TYR A 70 3.30 7.08 -11.69
C TYR A 70 4.22 7.64 -12.79
N ALA A 71 3.68 8.03 -13.93
CA ALA A 71 4.46 8.58 -15.03
C ALA A 71 5.16 9.91 -14.65
N ALA A 72 4.52 10.74 -13.81
CA ALA A 72 5.08 12.00 -13.34
C ALA A 72 6.18 11.79 -12.30
N THR A 73 6.04 10.81 -11.40
CA THR A 73 7.04 10.52 -10.36
C THR A 73 8.18 9.63 -10.87
N ASN A 74 7.93 8.79 -11.88
CA ASN A 74 8.89 7.84 -12.45
C ASN A 74 9.03 8.00 -13.98
N PRO A 75 9.37 9.19 -14.51
CA PRO A 75 9.34 9.46 -15.94
C PRO A 75 10.32 8.60 -16.73
N GLY A 76 11.50 8.30 -16.16
CA GLY A 76 12.51 7.45 -16.82
C GLY A 76 12.01 6.03 -17.05
N SER A 77 11.54 5.36 -15.99
CA SER A 77 11.00 4.00 -16.06
C SER A 77 9.76 3.90 -16.95
N TYR A 78 8.88 4.92 -16.91
CA TYR A 78 7.73 4.97 -17.81
C TYR A 78 8.16 5.06 -19.28
N LEU A 79 9.06 5.98 -19.62
CA LEU A 79 9.56 6.16 -20.99
C LEU A 79 10.32 4.94 -21.50
N GLU A 80 11.14 4.31 -20.66
CA GLU A 80 11.85 3.07 -20.97
C GLU A 80 10.86 1.96 -21.32
N THR A 81 9.80 1.80 -20.51
CA THR A 81 8.76 0.79 -20.77
C THR A 81 8.06 1.04 -22.10
N GLN A 82 7.70 2.29 -22.41
CA GLN A 82 7.07 2.64 -23.69
C GLN A 82 8.01 2.39 -24.87
N ALA A 83 9.27 2.83 -24.79
CA ALA A 83 10.25 2.66 -25.86
C ALA A 83 10.57 1.18 -26.12
N GLY A 84 10.70 0.38 -25.06
CA GLY A 84 10.88 -1.05 -25.14
C GLY A 84 9.71 -1.75 -25.81
N LEU A 85 8.47 -1.39 -25.44
CA LEU A 85 7.26 -1.92 -26.08
C LEU A 85 7.24 -1.60 -27.59
N TRP A 86 7.54 -0.36 -27.97
CA TRP A 86 7.61 0.02 -29.38
C TRP A 86 8.62 -0.83 -30.16
N SER A 87 9.78 -1.11 -29.57
CA SER A 87 10.80 -1.99 -30.16
C SER A 87 10.30 -3.43 -30.36
N GLU A 88 9.63 -3.99 -29.35
CA GLU A 88 9.03 -5.35 -29.41
C GLU A 88 7.96 -5.43 -30.51
N LEU A 89 7.07 -4.43 -30.59
CA LEU A 89 6.02 -4.38 -31.62
C LEU A 89 6.59 -4.24 -33.03
N LEU A 90 7.60 -3.40 -33.23
CA LEU A 90 8.24 -3.21 -34.54
C LEU A 90 9.04 -4.42 -34.99
N SER A 91 9.71 -5.11 -34.06
CA SER A 91 10.45 -6.33 -34.35
C SER A 91 9.55 -7.56 -34.54
N GLY A 92 8.30 -7.50 -34.04
CA GLY A 92 7.38 -8.63 -34.02
C GLY A 92 7.78 -9.73 -33.03
N VAL A 93 8.74 -9.45 -32.15
CA VAL A 93 9.23 -10.38 -31.12
C VAL A 93 8.74 -9.88 -29.76
N SER A 94 7.89 -10.69 -29.11
CA SER A 94 7.44 -10.40 -27.75
C SER A 94 8.61 -10.50 -26.76
N GLY A 95 8.64 -9.59 -25.80
CA GLY A 95 9.64 -9.55 -24.74
C GLY A 95 9.03 -9.07 -23.42
N PRO A 96 9.87 -8.61 -22.48
CA PRO A 96 9.39 -8.20 -21.15
C PRO A 96 8.54 -6.92 -21.17
N TYR A 97 8.69 -6.05 -22.17
CA TYR A 97 8.08 -4.72 -22.16
C TYR A 97 6.57 -4.75 -22.44
N GLU A 98 6.09 -5.72 -23.23
CA GLU A 98 4.66 -5.99 -23.37
C GLU A 98 3.98 -6.25 -22.02
N ARG A 99 4.59 -7.10 -21.19
CA ARG A 99 4.08 -7.39 -19.84
C ARG A 99 4.19 -6.17 -18.94
N MET A 100 5.33 -5.49 -18.91
CA MET A 100 5.53 -4.30 -18.06
C MET A 100 4.54 -3.19 -18.41
N HIS A 101 4.32 -2.92 -19.70
CA HIS A 101 3.30 -1.97 -20.13
C HIS A 101 1.91 -2.41 -19.66
N SER A 102 1.58 -3.69 -19.83
CA SER A 102 0.30 -4.24 -19.39
C SER A 102 0.11 -4.04 -17.88
N ASP A 103 1.09 -4.41 -17.05
CA ASP A 103 1.03 -4.27 -15.59
C ASP A 103 0.81 -2.80 -15.17
N LEU A 104 1.47 -1.84 -15.82
CA LEU A 104 1.26 -0.41 -15.57
C LEU A 104 -0.15 0.08 -15.92
N HIS A 105 -0.83 -0.55 -16.89
CA HIS A 105 -2.15 -0.11 -17.38
C HIS A 105 -3.30 -0.92 -16.77
N HIS A 106 -3.02 -1.95 -15.96
CA HIS A 106 -4.03 -2.72 -15.22
C HIS A 106 -4.51 -1.98 -13.97
N LEU A 107 -5.12 -0.81 -14.19
CA LEU A 107 -5.59 0.08 -13.13
C LEU A 107 -7.10 0.03 -13.01
N LEU A 108 -7.59 0.22 -11.78
CA LEU A 108 -9.01 0.20 -11.45
C LEU A 108 -9.46 1.58 -10.96
N ASP A 109 -10.64 1.98 -11.40
CA ASP A 109 -11.34 3.12 -10.83
C ASP A 109 -11.77 2.78 -9.40
N LEU A 110 -11.38 3.63 -8.45
CA LEU A 110 -11.75 3.49 -7.03
C LEU A 110 -12.94 4.39 -6.72
N PRO A 111 -13.86 4.02 -5.82
CA PRO A 111 -14.86 4.98 -5.32
C PRO A 111 -14.17 6.22 -4.75
N ALA A 112 -14.63 7.42 -5.13
CA ALA A 112 -13.96 8.66 -4.74
C ALA A 112 -13.93 8.84 -3.22
N GLU A 113 -15.00 8.45 -2.54
CA GLU A 113 -15.13 8.46 -1.08
C GLU A 113 -14.09 7.55 -0.41
N LEU A 114 -13.80 6.39 -0.99
CA LEU A 114 -12.82 5.44 -0.43
C LEU A 114 -11.39 6.01 -0.52
N TYR A 115 -11.06 6.60 -1.67
CA TYR A 115 -9.74 7.19 -1.88
C TYR A 115 -9.54 8.46 -1.04
N GLY A 116 -10.58 9.29 -0.93
CA GLY A 116 -10.58 10.46 -0.04
C GLY A 116 -10.38 10.06 1.42
N ASP A 117 -11.13 9.08 1.92
CA ASP A 117 -10.97 8.53 3.27
C ASP A 117 -9.55 8.03 3.51
N MET A 118 -8.94 7.34 2.56
CA MET A 118 -7.56 6.86 2.69
C MET A 118 -6.58 8.02 2.87
N ILE A 119 -6.70 9.06 2.05
CA ILE A 119 -5.78 10.20 2.10
C ILE A 119 -5.94 10.99 3.40
N GLU A 120 -7.17 11.36 3.74
CA GLU A 120 -7.42 12.18 4.93
C GLU A 120 -7.11 11.38 6.21
N ARG A 121 -7.63 10.15 6.32
CA ARG A 121 -7.60 9.40 7.58
C ARG A 121 -6.29 8.67 7.81
N ILE A 122 -5.70 8.12 6.76
CA ILE A 122 -4.46 7.33 6.86
C ILE A 122 -3.26 8.23 6.62
N LEU A 123 -3.22 8.93 5.48
CA LEU A 123 -1.99 9.62 5.08
C LEU A 123 -1.77 10.92 5.85
N ARG A 124 -2.80 11.76 6.01
CA ARG A 124 -2.70 13.03 6.74
C ARG A 124 -2.83 12.88 8.24
N ASN A 125 -3.94 12.29 8.70
CA ASN A 125 -4.28 12.28 10.13
C ASN A 125 -3.65 11.11 10.89
N ALA A 126 -3.09 10.12 10.19
CA ALA A 126 -2.52 8.91 10.78
C ALA A 126 -3.44 8.28 11.85
N GLU A 127 -4.76 8.25 11.59
CA GLU A 127 -5.78 7.95 12.62
C GLU A 127 -5.54 6.62 13.32
N LEU A 128 -5.02 5.62 12.59
CA LEU A 128 -4.71 4.31 13.17
C LEU A 128 -3.57 4.38 14.19
N ALA A 129 -2.50 5.11 13.86
CA ALA A 129 -1.32 5.24 14.70
C ALA A 129 -1.49 6.25 15.84
N SER A 130 -2.44 7.19 15.71
CA SER A 130 -2.83 8.13 16.76
C SER A 130 -3.88 7.53 17.72
N GLY A 131 -4.55 6.43 17.33
CA GLY A 131 -5.60 5.79 18.13
C GLY A 131 -6.99 6.42 17.96
N ASP A 132 -7.14 7.35 17.02
CA ASP A 132 -8.38 8.08 16.75
C ASP A 132 -9.28 7.37 15.73
N MET A 133 -8.78 6.32 15.07
CA MET A 133 -9.52 5.62 14.02
C MET A 133 -10.79 4.96 14.57
N ARG A 134 -11.93 5.34 13.98
CA ARG A 134 -13.23 4.71 14.22
C ARG A 134 -13.80 4.13 12.94
N VAL A 135 -14.32 2.91 13.00
CA VAL A 135 -15.01 2.26 11.88
C VAL A 135 -16.35 1.73 12.35
N ALA A 136 -17.43 2.13 11.68
CA ALA A 136 -18.80 1.79 12.06
C ALA A 136 -19.11 2.07 13.55
N GLY A 137 -18.64 3.22 14.05
CA GLY A 137 -18.82 3.65 15.44
C GLY A 137 -17.86 3.02 16.46
N VAL A 138 -17.06 2.03 16.07
CA VAL A 138 -16.13 1.30 16.95
C VAL A 138 -14.72 1.88 16.83
N THR A 139 -14.11 2.27 17.96
CA THR A 139 -12.69 2.63 18.01
C THR A 139 -11.83 1.41 17.73
N ILE A 140 -10.85 1.57 16.84
CA ILE A 140 -9.91 0.52 16.48
C ILE A 140 -8.75 0.51 17.47
N ASP A 141 -8.56 -0.61 18.15
CA ASP A 141 -7.47 -0.84 19.09
C ASP A 141 -6.55 -1.95 18.53
N PRO A 142 -5.40 -1.59 17.95
CA PRO A 142 -4.44 -2.56 17.42
C PRO A 142 -3.85 -3.49 18.48
N SER A 143 -3.82 -3.11 19.76
CA SER A 143 -3.22 -3.92 20.84
C SER A 143 -3.91 -5.27 21.05
N ARG A 144 -5.17 -5.37 20.60
CA ARG A 144 -5.93 -6.62 20.56
C ARG A 144 -5.34 -7.67 19.62
N LEU A 145 -4.40 -7.29 18.77
CA LEU A 145 -3.63 -8.18 17.89
C LEU A 145 -2.25 -8.54 18.47
N GLY A 146 -1.93 -8.18 19.72
CA GLY A 146 -0.60 -8.36 20.30
C GLY A 146 -0.09 -9.82 20.37
N SER A 147 -0.99 -10.80 20.28
CA SER A 147 -0.63 -12.23 20.18
C SER A 147 -0.56 -12.75 18.74
N VAL A 148 -0.97 -11.95 17.76
CA VAL A 148 -0.96 -12.32 16.34
C VAL A 148 0.41 -11.96 15.78
N PRO A 149 1.19 -12.93 15.29
CA PRO A 149 2.50 -12.59 14.75
C PRO A 149 2.36 -11.89 13.39
N ILE A 150 3.26 -10.96 13.09
CA ILE A 150 3.18 -10.06 11.93
C ILE A 150 4.47 -10.13 11.12
N LEU A 151 4.34 -10.21 9.79
CA LEU A 151 5.44 -10.01 8.87
C LEU A 151 5.22 -8.64 8.26
N SER A 152 6.14 -7.72 8.49
CA SER A 152 6.16 -6.41 7.84
C SER A 152 7.35 -6.37 6.88
N ILE A 153 7.11 -6.03 5.62
CA ILE A 153 8.16 -5.88 4.61
C ILE A 153 8.12 -4.45 4.04
N GLU A 154 9.26 -3.79 4.04
CA GLU A 154 9.46 -2.46 3.46
C GLU A 154 10.49 -2.51 2.34
N ALA A 155 10.36 -1.59 1.38
CA ALA A 155 11.35 -1.37 0.33
C ALA A 155 12.17 -0.11 0.64
N ARG A 156 13.50 -0.21 0.57
CA ARG A 156 14.43 0.83 1.05
C ARG A 156 14.34 2.15 0.27
N GLN A 157 13.89 2.11 -0.98
CA GLN A 157 13.73 3.27 -1.85
C GLN A 157 12.25 3.52 -2.18
N ASP A 158 11.34 3.13 -1.28
CA ASP A 158 9.92 3.41 -1.41
C ASP A 158 9.62 4.89 -1.15
N GLU A 159 9.15 5.59 -2.18
CA GLU A 159 8.79 7.01 -2.11
C GLU A 159 7.31 7.25 -1.75
N LEU A 160 6.49 6.18 -1.75
CA LEU A 160 5.07 6.25 -1.40
C LEU A 160 4.86 5.94 0.08
N VAL A 161 5.59 4.96 0.60
CA VAL A 161 5.54 4.54 2.01
C VAL A 161 6.94 4.60 2.59
N GLY A 162 7.17 5.61 3.43
CA GLY A 162 8.48 5.87 4.02
C GLY A 162 8.96 4.75 4.94
N CYS A 163 10.28 4.74 5.17
CA CYS A 163 10.93 3.80 6.07
C CYS A 163 10.36 3.89 7.50
N GLY A 164 10.07 2.73 8.09
CA GLY A 164 9.48 2.57 9.41
C GLY A 164 7.95 2.65 9.44
N GLN A 165 7.30 3.16 8.40
CA GLN A 165 5.84 3.34 8.41
C GLN A 165 5.09 2.01 8.49
N THR A 166 5.56 0.95 7.83
CA THR A 166 4.95 -0.39 7.88
C THR A 166 5.37 -1.11 9.16
N HIS A 167 6.64 -1.01 9.53
CA HIS A 167 7.20 -1.62 10.75
C HIS A 167 6.58 -1.06 12.03
N ALA A 168 6.02 0.16 11.99
CA ALA A 168 5.27 0.78 13.08
C ALA A 168 4.19 -0.12 13.68
N VAL A 169 3.62 -1.04 12.89
CA VAL A 169 2.60 -1.99 13.33
C VAL A 169 2.99 -2.74 14.61
N HIS A 170 4.28 -3.11 14.77
CA HIS A 170 4.74 -3.90 15.90
C HIS A 170 4.57 -3.15 17.21
N LYS A 171 4.92 -1.86 17.22
CA LYS A 171 4.75 -0.99 18.38
C LYS A 171 3.27 -0.77 18.71
N LEU A 172 2.42 -0.61 17.69
CA LEU A 172 0.98 -0.44 17.87
C LEU A 172 0.32 -1.68 18.49
N VAL A 173 0.60 -2.88 17.98
CA VAL A 173 -0.01 -4.12 18.51
C VAL A 173 0.54 -4.52 19.88
N ALA A 174 1.70 -3.99 20.27
CA ALA A 174 2.23 -4.12 21.62
C ALA A 174 1.74 -3.01 22.58
N GLY A 175 0.78 -2.18 22.17
CA GLY A 175 0.25 -1.09 23.00
C GLY A 175 1.27 0.00 23.32
N GLY A 176 2.28 0.19 22.46
CA GLY A 176 3.33 1.19 22.65
C GLY A 176 4.48 0.78 23.58
N ALA A 177 4.45 -0.45 24.12
CA ALA A 177 5.42 -0.90 25.12
C ALA A 177 6.80 -1.31 24.56
N LEU A 178 6.92 -1.45 23.24
CA LEU A 178 8.17 -1.85 22.60
C LEU A 178 9.12 -0.65 22.42
N PRO A 179 10.43 -0.84 22.63
CA PRO A 179 11.43 0.14 22.21
C PRO A 179 11.41 0.29 20.68
N ASP A 180 12.03 1.35 20.18
CA ASP A 180 12.11 1.57 18.74
C ASP A 180 12.87 0.42 18.05
N GLY A 181 12.29 -0.10 16.97
CA GLY A 181 12.75 -1.31 16.28
C GLY A 181 12.35 -2.64 16.96
N GLY A 182 11.65 -2.61 18.08
CA GLY A 182 11.12 -3.80 18.75
C GLY A 182 10.03 -4.49 17.92
N LEU A 183 10.02 -5.82 17.94
CA LEU A 183 9.04 -6.65 17.23
C LEU A 183 8.03 -7.26 18.19
N ALA A 184 6.77 -7.37 17.76
CA ALA A 184 5.77 -8.10 18.51
C ALA A 184 6.11 -9.62 18.56
N PRO A 185 5.65 -10.38 19.56
CA PRO A 185 5.99 -11.80 19.70
C PRO A 185 5.76 -12.61 18.42
N GLY A 186 6.76 -13.40 18.02
CA GLY A 186 6.71 -14.24 16.82
C GLY A 186 6.68 -13.49 15.47
N SER A 187 6.93 -12.17 15.50
CA SER A 187 6.88 -11.31 14.31
C SER A 187 8.24 -11.15 13.64
N VAL A 188 8.23 -10.74 12.38
CA VAL A 188 9.42 -10.53 11.55
C VAL A 188 9.29 -9.19 10.83
N ALA A 189 10.38 -8.43 10.77
CA ALA A 189 10.52 -7.24 9.93
C ALA A 189 11.62 -7.47 8.90
N VAL A 190 11.38 -7.08 7.65
CA VAL A 190 12.30 -7.25 6.53
C VAL A 190 12.37 -5.98 5.71
N ASP A 191 13.59 -5.52 5.42
CA ASP A 191 13.85 -4.48 4.42
C ASP A 191 14.38 -5.16 3.14
N VAL A 192 13.82 -4.81 1.99
CA VAL A 192 14.33 -5.23 0.68
C VAL A 192 14.86 -4.04 -0.12
N ASP A 193 15.87 -4.27 -0.96
CA ASP A 193 16.33 -3.25 -1.92
C ASP A 193 15.32 -3.08 -3.04
N GLY A 194 14.96 -1.85 -3.39
CA GLY A 194 14.02 -1.50 -4.45
C GLY A 194 13.07 -0.37 -4.05
N GLY A 195 12.23 0.03 -5.00
CA GLY A 195 11.13 0.97 -4.76
C GLY A 195 9.82 0.26 -4.41
N HIS A 196 8.72 1.01 -4.31
CA HIS A 196 7.40 0.47 -3.95
C HIS A 196 7.00 -0.76 -4.78
N GLU A 197 7.18 -0.69 -6.10
CA GLU A 197 6.81 -1.75 -7.03
C GLU A 197 7.56 -3.07 -6.81
N THR A 198 8.77 -3.04 -6.23
CA THR A 198 9.52 -4.24 -5.87
C THR A 198 8.74 -5.14 -4.90
N LEU A 199 7.84 -4.55 -4.10
CA LEU A 199 7.03 -5.27 -3.13
C LEU A 199 5.86 -6.04 -3.76
N PHE A 200 5.45 -5.69 -4.98
CA PHE A 200 4.18 -6.15 -5.57
C PHE A 200 4.31 -6.79 -6.94
N CYS A 201 5.36 -6.46 -7.70
CA CYS A 201 5.40 -6.74 -9.14
C CYS A 201 6.70 -7.41 -9.59
N GLY A 202 6.57 -8.24 -10.64
CA GLY A 202 7.68 -8.71 -11.46
C GLY A 202 8.66 -9.71 -10.80
N PRO A 203 9.85 -9.89 -11.41
CA PRO A 203 10.87 -10.81 -10.91
C PRO A 203 11.39 -10.47 -9.51
N ASP A 204 11.31 -9.19 -9.15
CA ASP A 204 11.78 -8.67 -7.88
C ASP A 204 10.91 -9.11 -6.71
N LEU A 205 9.57 -9.09 -6.85
CA LEU A 205 8.67 -9.73 -5.89
C LEU A 205 9.08 -11.19 -5.63
N ASN A 206 9.25 -11.96 -6.71
CA ASN A 206 9.53 -13.40 -6.62
C ASN A 206 10.87 -13.69 -5.94
N ARG A 207 11.89 -12.87 -6.18
CA ARG A 207 13.25 -13.09 -5.68
C ARG A 207 13.47 -12.50 -4.29
N LYS A 208 12.88 -11.34 -4.00
CA LYS A 208 13.17 -10.54 -2.81
C LYS A 208 12.09 -10.63 -1.74
N VAL A 209 10.83 -10.88 -2.08
CA VAL A 209 9.69 -10.76 -1.15
C VAL A 209 9.02 -12.10 -0.89
N SER A 210 8.65 -12.83 -1.95
CA SER A 210 7.97 -14.13 -1.87
C SER A 210 8.66 -15.15 -0.96
N PRO A 211 10.01 -15.25 -0.89
CA PRO A 211 10.67 -16.17 0.02
C PRO A 211 10.38 -15.88 1.51
N HIS A 212 10.29 -14.60 1.89
CA HIS A 212 9.96 -14.21 3.27
C HIS A 212 8.51 -14.54 3.62
N ILE A 213 7.59 -14.30 2.69
CA ILE A 213 6.17 -14.69 2.83
C ILE A 213 6.06 -16.20 3.01
N ALA A 214 6.71 -16.98 2.14
CA ALA A 214 6.67 -18.43 2.19
C ALA A 214 7.26 -18.97 3.51
N ALA A 215 8.41 -18.46 3.95
CA ALA A 215 9.04 -18.85 5.20
C ALA A 215 8.16 -18.53 6.41
N PHE A 216 7.51 -17.36 6.42
CA PHE A 216 6.62 -16.94 7.49
C PHE A 216 5.33 -17.76 7.57
N ILE A 217 4.78 -18.17 6.42
CA ILE A 217 3.64 -19.09 6.37
C ILE A 217 4.06 -20.49 6.82
N ALA A 218 5.18 -21.01 6.30
CA ALA A 218 5.68 -22.34 6.62
C ALA A 218 6.03 -22.49 8.12
N GLY A 219 6.59 -21.45 8.74
CA GLY A 219 6.90 -21.40 10.17
C GLY A 219 5.66 -21.47 11.09
N ARG A 220 4.44 -21.44 10.53
CA ARG A 220 3.17 -21.52 11.26
C ARG A 220 2.37 -22.78 11.03
N GLY A 221 2.78 -23.63 10.09
CA GLY A 221 2.06 -24.86 9.75
C GLY A 221 2.14 -25.99 10.78
N SER A 222 2.48 -25.70 12.04
CA SER A 222 2.85 -26.70 13.06
C SER A 222 2.00 -26.63 14.34
N GLY A 223 0.83 -25.99 14.31
CA GLY A 223 -0.06 -25.80 15.47
C GLY A 223 -1.37 -26.54 15.34
#